data_AF-A0A924BNC3-F1
#
_entry.id   AF-A0A924BNC3-F1
#
_cell.length_a   1.000
_cell.length_b   1.000
_cell.length_c   1.000
_cell.angle_alpha   90.00
_cell.angle_beta   90.00
_cell.angle_gamma   90.00
#
_symmetry.space_group_name_H-M   'P 1'
#
loop_
_entity.id
_entity.type
_entity.pdbx_description
1 polymer ?
#
loop_
_entity_poly.entity_id
_entity_poly.type
_entity_poly.pdbx_seq_one_letter_code
_entity_poly.pdbx_strand_id
1 'polypeptide(L)'
;GAENVVIAGIDHRETAYSPKAFEAMFRFLTGKPPVSLKVAPEASVVLGGTLSGYGVGNQNGTAPSNLPMAGATVEVYVTNPATGARLGPAVHLKLTGDDGQWGPFSAEAQARYEFVITANGYATTHIYRSPFPRSSNIVNLRAERMADADKGAAAVVTLTRPRGYFGLPRDSISLDGQSPPPGVPQGTAGVSASKLKLTDGAGRAVAGEFNGERIVGRAWPAANNEVVLLELTE
;
A
#
# COMPACT_ATOMS: atom_id res chain seq x y z
N GLY A 1 -34.94 -7.34 15.44
CA GLY A 1 -33.87 -6.35 15.69
C GLY A 1 -32.57 -6.87 15.12
N ALA A 2 -31.54 -6.03 15.04
CA ALA A 2 -30.19 -6.44 14.64
C ALA A 2 -29.29 -6.62 15.88
N GLU A 3 -28.35 -7.54 15.81
CA GLU A 3 -27.25 -7.63 16.78
C GLU A 3 -26.26 -6.49 16.50
N ASN A 4 -25.85 -5.77 17.55
CA ASN A 4 -24.92 -4.66 17.46
C ASN A 4 -23.67 -5.00 18.27
N VAL A 5 -22.50 -4.97 17.63
CA VAL A 5 -21.22 -5.28 18.25
C VAL A 5 -20.34 -4.02 18.24
N VAL A 6 -19.82 -3.65 19.42
CA VAL A 6 -18.84 -2.57 19.56
C VAL A 6 -17.47 -3.19 19.77
N ILE A 7 -16.53 -2.95 18.85
CA ILE A 7 -15.15 -3.37 18.99
C ILE A 7 -14.35 -2.18 19.53
N ALA A 8 -13.90 -2.27 20.78
CA ALA A 8 -13.18 -1.18 21.42
C ALA A 8 -11.76 -0.98 20.84
N GLY A 9 -11.37 0.29 20.69
CA GLY A 9 -9.99 0.69 20.36
C GLY A 9 -9.63 0.63 18.87
N ILE A 10 -10.59 0.35 18.00
CA ILE A 10 -10.38 0.33 16.55
C ILE A 10 -10.93 1.60 15.88
N ASP A 11 -10.33 1.99 14.77
CA ASP A 11 -10.80 3.10 13.95
C ASP A 11 -11.87 2.70 12.91
N HIS A 12 -12.32 3.69 12.14
CA HIS A 12 -13.35 3.52 11.12
C HIS A 12 -13.00 2.45 10.07
N ARG A 13 -11.74 2.35 9.63
CA ARG A 13 -11.30 1.37 8.64
C ARG A 13 -11.04 0.02 9.27
N GLU A 14 -10.43 0.00 10.46
CA GLU A 14 -10.22 -1.24 11.22
C GLU A 14 -11.54 -1.95 11.55
N THR A 15 -12.67 -1.24 11.59
CA THR A 15 -14.01 -1.83 11.70
C THR A 15 -14.35 -2.76 10.53
N ALA A 16 -13.76 -2.54 9.34
CA ALA A 16 -13.91 -3.41 8.18
C ALA A 16 -12.75 -4.41 8.02
N TYR A 17 -11.52 -4.04 8.42
CA TYR A 17 -10.31 -4.79 8.06
C TYR A 17 -9.63 -5.53 9.23
N SER A 18 -10.01 -5.27 10.48
CA SER A 18 -9.30 -5.84 11.62
C SER A 18 -9.59 -7.34 11.83
N PRO A 19 -8.66 -8.07 12.45
CA PRO A 19 -8.91 -9.46 12.85
C PRO A 19 -10.12 -9.62 13.78
N LYS A 20 -10.41 -8.62 14.64
CA LYS A 20 -11.59 -8.62 15.51
C LYS A 20 -12.89 -8.45 14.72
N ALA A 21 -12.89 -7.60 13.69
CA ALA A 21 -14.03 -7.49 12.78
C ALA A 21 -14.28 -8.80 12.04
N PHE A 22 -13.22 -9.46 11.56
CA PHE A 22 -13.32 -10.81 10.99
C PHE A 22 -13.90 -11.82 11.98
N GLU A 23 -13.45 -11.84 13.23
CA GLU A 23 -13.99 -12.75 14.25
C GLU A 23 -15.51 -12.56 14.43
N ALA A 24 -15.96 -11.31 14.59
CA ALA A 24 -17.36 -10.98 14.78
C ALA A 24 -18.21 -11.43 13.57
N MET A 25 -17.77 -11.09 12.35
CA MET A 25 -18.46 -11.50 11.12
C MET A 25 -18.49 -13.03 10.95
N PHE A 26 -17.37 -13.72 11.20
CA PHE A 26 -17.27 -15.16 11.07
C PHE A 26 -18.21 -15.87 12.06
N ARG A 27 -18.23 -15.43 13.32
CA ARG A 27 -19.10 -16.01 14.35
C ARG A 27 -20.58 -15.82 14.01
N PHE A 28 -20.95 -14.62 13.56
CA PHE A 28 -22.31 -14.33 13.14
C PHE A 28 -22.77 -15.24 11.98
N LEU A 29 -21.92 -15.41 10.96
CA LEU A 29 -22.26 -16.19 9.77
C LEU A 29 -22.22 -17.72 9.98
N THR A 30 -21.34 -18.21 10.85
CA THR A 30 -21.07 -19.66 10.98
C THR A 30 -21.54 -20.27 12.31
N GLY A 31 -21.96 -19.45 13.27
CA GLY A 31 -22.39 -19.88 14.61
C GLY A 31 -21.25 -20.28 15.55
N LYS A 32 -19.98 -20.16 15.15
CA LYS A 32 -18.81 -20.55 15.95
C LYS A 32 -17.61 -19.61 15.70
N PRO A 33 -16.64 -19.51 16.63
CA PRO A 33 -15.42 -18.72 16.37
C PRO A 33 -14.60 -19.31 15.20
N PRO A 34 -13.81 -18.47 14.50
CA PRO A 34 -12.81 -18.96 13.56
C PRO A 34 -11.71 -19.71 14.32
N VAL A 35 -11.09 -20.70 13.66
CA VAL A 35 -9.97 -21.47 14.24
C VAL A 35 -8.70 -20.64 14.42
N SER A 36 -8.55 -19.56 13.65
CA SER A 36 -7.43 -18.63 13.69
C SER A 36 -7.87 -17.27 13.16
N LEU A 37 -7.31 -16.20 13.72
CA LEU A 37 -7.44 -14.84 13.22
C LEU A 37 -6.25 -14.41 12.34
N LYS A 38 -5.22 -15.27 12.24
CA LYS A 38 -4.04 -15.03 11.40
C LYS A 38 -4.29 -15.50 9.98
N VAL A 39 -3.75 -14.77 9.02
CA VAL A 39 -3.69 -15.20 7.62
C VAL A 39 -2.73 -16.39 7.51
N ALA A 40 -3.27 -17.57 7.20
CA ALA A 40 -2.48 -18.79 7.05
C ALA A 40 -1.56 -18.67 5.81
N PRO A 41 -0.26 -19.00 5.93
CA PRO A 41 0.65 -18.92 4.80
C PRO A 41 0.44 -20.08 3.81
N GLU A 42 0.70 -19.82 2.53
CA GLU A 42 0.73 -20.81 1.46
C GLU A 42 2.17 -20.95 0.92
N ALA A 43 2.54 -22.18 0.50
CA ALA A 43 3.87 -22.43 -0.07
C ALA A 43 4.05 -21.82 -1.47
N SER A 44 2.96 -21.72 -2.24
CA SER A 44 2.93 -21.12 -3.56
C SER A 44 1.99 -19.93 -3.52
N VAL A 45 2.50 -18.75 -3.88
CA VAL A 45 1.76 -17.50 -3.81
C VAL A 45 1.53 -16.98 -5.22
N VAL A 46 0.27 -16.85 -5.62
CA VAL A 46 -0.11 -16.18 -6.88
C VAL A 46 -0.84 -14.88 -6.54
N LEU A 47 -0.30 -13.78 -7.03
CA LEU A 47 -0.82 -12.43 -6.82
C LEU A 47 -1.49 -11.89 -8.07
N GLY A 48 -2.50 -11.08 -7.89
CA GLY A 48 -3.15 -10.32 -8.94
C GLY A 48 -4.16 -9.34 -8.37
N GLY A 49 -4.72 -8.53 -9.24
CA GLY A 49 -5.72 -7.54 -8.92
C GLY A 49 -5.93 -6.59 -10.07
N THR A 50 -6.77 -5.58 -9.84
CA THR A 50 -7.09 -4.56 -10.83
C THR A 50 -6.28 -3.29 -10.56
N LEU A 51 -5.70 -2.73 -11.62
CA LEU A 51 -5.13 -1.40 -11.61
C LEU A 51 -6.21 -0.36 -11.89
N SER A 52 -6.21 0.71 -11.12
CA SER A 52 -7.11 1.86 -11.26
C SER A 52 -6.36 3.18 -11.14
N GLY A 53 -7.06 4.29 -11.33
CA GLY A 53 -6.53 5.64 -11.18
C GLY A 53 -7.57 6.61 -10.63
N TYR A 54 -7.53 7.84 -11.13
CA TYR A 54 -8.31 8.97 -10.65
C TYR A 54 -9.19 9.57 -11.75
N GLY A 55 -10.34 10.08 -11.33
CA GLY A 55 -11.23 10.85 -12.18
C GLY A 55 -12.08 10.00 -13.13
N VAL A 56 -12.89 10.68 -13.92
CA VAL A 56 -13.72 10.06 -14.96
C VAL A 56 -12.82 9.36 -15.95
N GLY A 57 -13.06 8.06 -16.16
CA GLY A 57 -12.30 7.22 -17.09
C GLY A 57 -10.81 7.11 -16.77
N ASN A 58 -10.40 7.22 -15.50
CA ASN A 58 -8.99 7.29 -15.10
C ASN A 58 -8.23 8.50 -15.68
N GLN A 59 -8.91 9.58 -16.04
CA GLN A 59 -8.30 10.75 -16.67
C GLN A 59 -8.63 12.06 -15.93
N ASN A 60 -9.91 12.41 -15.80
CA ASN A 60 -10.28 13.78 -15.41
C ASN A 60 -10.82 13.86 -13.98
N GLY A 61 -10.09 14.54 -13.10
CA GLY A 61 -10.43 14.71 -11.68
C GLY A 61 -9.47 14.00 -10.73
N THR A 62 -9.73 14.12 -9.43
CA THR A 62 -8.83 13.69 -8.35
C THR A 62 -9.44 12.63 -7.42
N ALA A 63 -10.71 12.30 -7.59
CA ALA A 63 -11.35 11.23 -6.83
C ALA A 63 -10.92 9.85 -7.38
N PRO A 64 -10.64 8.84 -6.55
CA PRO A 64 -10.39 7.49 -7.02
C PRO A 64 -11.54 7.00 -7.90
N SER A 65 -11.23 6.53 -9.10
CA SER A 65 -12.26 6.07 -10.05
C SER A 65 -12.80 4.69 -9.69
N ASN A 66 -11.91 3.83 -9.16
CA ASN A 66 -12.09 2.38 -9.05
C ASN A 66 -12.50 1.70 -10.37
N LEU A 67 -12.20 2.32 -11.51
CA LEU A 67 -12.39 1.77 -12.84
C LEU A 67 -11.11 1.06 -13.31
N PRO A 68 -11.22 -0.06 -14.04
CA PRO A 68 -10.05 -0.72 -14.62
C PRO A 68 -9.29 0.23 -15.55
N MET A 69 -7.96 0.19 -15.47
CA MET A 69 -7.07 1.02 -16.28
C MET A 69 -6.37 0.15 -17.33
N ALA A 70 -6.73 0.35 -18.60
CA ALA A 70 -6.06 -0.26 -19.74
C ALA A 70 -4.80 0.50 -20.16
N GLY A 71 -3.85 -0.19 -20.79
CA GLY A 71 -2.66 0.42 -21.39
C GLY A 71 -1.62 0.93 -20.39
N ALA A 72 -1.71 0.49 -19.13
CA ALA A 72 -0.72 0.79 -18.11
C ALA A 72 0.24 -0.39 -17.94
N THR A 73 1.51 -0.09 -17.66
CA THR A 73 2.54 -1.09 -17.42
C THR A 73 2.71 -1.28 -15.92
N VAL A 74 2.72 -2.53 -15.48
CA VAL A 74 3.10 -2.94 -14.12
C VAL A 74 4.36 -3.80 -14.22
N GLU A 75 5.42 -3.35 -13.58
CA GLU A 75 6.66 -4.10 -13.37
C GLU A 75 6.82 -4.45 -11.90
N VAL A 76 7.31 -5.66 -11.61
CA VAL A 76 7.58 -6.09 -10.24
C VAL A 76 9.04 -6.48 -10.10
N TYR A 77 9.70 -5.94 -9.08
CA TYR A 77 11.12 -6.18 -8.79
C TYR A 77 11.28 -6.76 -7.39
N VAL A 78 12.13 -7.76 -7.25
CA VAL A 78 12.60 -8.20 -5.92
C VAL A 78 13.54 -7.16 -5.36
N THR A 79 13.38 -6.80 -4.09
CA THR A 79 14.17 -5.76 -3.43
C THR A 79 14.89 -6.23 -2.17
N ASN A 80 16.00 -5.58 -1.87
CA ASN A 80 16.74 -5.78 -0.63
C ASN A 80 15.93 -5.22 0.56
N PRO A 81 15.65 -6.02 1.61
CA PRO A 81 14.81 -5.58 2.73
C PRO A 81 15.44 -4.47 3.60
N ALA A 82 16.76 -4.28 3.54
CA ALA A 82 17.46 -3.25 4.31
C ALA A 82 17.58 -1.93 3.55
N THR A 83 17.63 -1.96 2.21
CA THR A 83 17.93 -0.76 1.39
C THR A 83 16.83 -0.38 0.40
N GLY A 84 15.88 -1.27 0.11
CA GLY A 84 14.87 -1.08 -0.94
C GLY A 84 15.43 -1.14 -2.36
N ALA A 85 16.73 -1.45 -2.54
CA ALA A 85 17.34 -1.55 -3.86
C ALA A 85 16.88 -2.82 -4.58
N ARG A 86 16.64 -2.72 -5.90
CA ARG A 86 16.34 -3.86 -6.77
C ARG A 86 17.50 -4.84 -6.77
N LEU A 87 17.21 -6.13 -6.67
CA LEU A 87 18.21 -7.21 -6.67
C LEU A 87 18.51 -7.77 -8.07
N GLY A 88 17.75 -7.37 -9.07
CA GLY A 88 17.86 -7.88 -10.44
C GLY A 88 16.87 -7.20 -11.40
N PRO A 89 16.68 -7.79 -12.60
CA PRO A 89 15.65 -7.34 -13.54
C PRO A 89 14.24 -7.55 -12.98
N ALA A 90 13.23 -7.00 -13.67
CA ALA A 90 11.83 -7.25 -13.32
C ALA A 90 11.53 -8.76 -13.37
N VAL A 91 10.88 -9.26 -12.32
CA VAL A 91 10.40 -10.65 -12.22
C VAL A 91 8.96 -10.79 -12.73
N HIS A 92 8.29 -9.67 -13.00
CA HIS A 92 7.00 -9.60 -13.65
C HIS A 92 6.91 -8.33 -14.49
N LEU A 93 6.33 -8.43 -15.68
CA LEU A 93 6.03 -7.30 -16.55
C LEU A 93 4.66 -7.56 -17.19
N LYS A 94 3.74 -6.61 -17.02
CA LYS A 94 2.38 -6.72 -17.55
C LYS A 94 1.91 -5.39 -18.11
N LEU A 95 1.44 -5.41 -19.35
CA LEU A 95 0.57 -4.37 -19.90
C LEU A 95 -0.88 -4.75 -19.59
N THR A 96 -1.63 -3.86 -18.95
CA THR A 96 -3.03 -4.09 -18.59
C THR A 96 -3.96 -3.97 -19.80
N GLY A 97 -4.93 -4.86 -19.91
CA GLY A 97 -6.02 -4.78 -20.90
C GLY A 97 -7.21 -3.98 -20.36
N ASP A 98 -8.35 -4.04 -21.06
CA ASP A 98 -9.60 -3.35 -20.69
C ASP A 98 -10.13 -3.76 -19.31
N ASP A 99 -9.73 -4.93 -18.81
CA ASP A 99 -10.06 -5.44 -17.48
C ASP A 99 -9.17 -4.88 -16.35
N GLY A 100 -8.11 -4.14 -16.71
CA GLY A 100 -7.15 -3.56 -15.78
C GLY A 100 -6.33 -4.60 -14.99
N GLN A 101 -6.37 -5.88 -15.36
CA GLN A 101 -5.74 -6.95 -14.59
C GLN A 101 -4.21 -6.92 -14.76
N TRP A 102 -3.50 -6.84 -13.64
CA TRP A 102 -2.03 -6.87 -13.66
C TRP A 102 -1.44 -8.26 -13.38
N GLY A 103 -2.25 -9.17 -12.82
CA GLY A 103 -1.87 -10.57 -12.59
C GLY A 103 -2.09 -11.48 -13.81
N PRO A 104 -1.91 -12.81 -13.63
CA PRO A 104 -1.36 -13.47 -12.45
C PRO A 104 0.17 -13.29 -12.36
N PHE A 105 0.69 -13.19 -11.14
CA PHE A 105 2.12 -13.14 -10.83
C PHE A 105 2.46 -14.20 -9.80
N SER A 106 3.36 -15.12 -10.13
CA SER A 106 3.89 -16.13 -9.21
C SER A 106 4.96 -15.50 -8.32
N ALA A 107 4.60 -15.20 -7.07
CA ALA A 107 5.47 -14.55 -6.10
C ALA A 107 6.13 -15.55 -5.14
N GLU A 108 7.30 -15.18 -4.63
CA GLU A 108 7.96 -15.85 -3.52
C GLU A 108 7.39 -15.33 -2.19
N ALA A 109 6.96 -16.23 -1.32
CA ALA A 109 6.21 -15.89 -0.10
C ALA A 109 6.94 -14.95 0.88
N GLN A 110 8.28 -14.89 0.84
CA GLN A 110 9.09 -14.09 1.77
C GLN A 110 9.80 -12.91 1.11
N ALA A 111 9.76 -12.81 -0.22
CA ALA A 111 10.41 -11.74 -0.96
C ALA A 111 9.75 -10.39 -0.67
N ARG A 112 10.56 -9.33 -0.69
CA ARG A 112 10.08 -7.94 -0.72
C ARG A 112 10.00 -7.50 -2.17
N TYR A 113 8.96 -6.76 -2.50
CA TYR A 113 8.70 -6.33 -3.86
C TYR A 113 8.54 -4.82 -3.96
N GLU A 114 9.05 -4.27 -5.06
CA GLU A 114 8.69 -2.96 -5.61
C GLU A 114 7.76 -3.21 -6.80
N PHE A 115 6.55 -2.64 -6.75
CA PHE A 115 5.64 -2.56 -7.89
C PHE A 115 5.81 -1.18 -8.53
N VAL A 116 6.15 -1.16 -9.82
CA VAL A 116 6.33 0.07 -10.60
C VAL A 116 5.18 0.16 -11.58
N ILE A 117 4.45 1.27 -11.56
CA ILE A 117 3.31 1.52 -12.43
C ILE A 117 3.63 2.72 -13.31
N THR A 118 3.46 2.54 -14.62
CA THR A 118 3.56 3.62 -15.61
C THR A 118 2.26 3.68 -16.41
N ALA A 119 1.65 4.87 -16.44
CA ALA A 119 0.41 5.12 -17.17
C ALA A 119 0.39 6.56 -17.70
N ASN A 120 -0.26 6.78 -18.84
CA ASN A 120 -0.36 8.11 -19.43
C ASN A 120 -1.14 9.08 -18.52
N GLY A 121 -0.57 10.25 -18.25
CA GLY A 121 -1.16 11.25 -17.36
C GLY A 121 -1.01 10.96 -15.85
N TYR A 122 -0.13 10.02 -15.49
CA TYR A 122 0.21 9.67 -14.11
C TYR A 122 1.71 9.85 -13.85
N ALA A 123 2.07 9.89 -12.57
CA ALA A 123 3.45 9.74 -12.13
C ALA A 123 3.85 8.26 -12.24
N THR A 124 5.15 8.00 -12.43
CA THR A 124 5.66 6.64 -12.20
C THR A 124 5.50 6.35 -10.72
N THR A 125 4.69 5.35 -10.40
CA THR A 125 4.30 5.04 -9.02
C THR A 125 5.09 3.83 -8.55
N HIS A 126 5.88 4.00 -7.50
CA HIS A 126 6.67 2.94 -6.87
C HIS A 126 6.00 2.53 -5.56
N ILE A 127 5.53 1.30 -5.46
CA ILE A 127 4.88 0.77 -4.26
C ILE A 127 5.75 -0.32 -3.67
N TYR A 128 6.23 -0.10 -2.45
CA TYR A 128 6.95 -1.10 -1.66
C TYR A 128 5.99 -1.71 -0.65
N ARG A 129 5.93 -3.05 -0.59
CA ARG A 129 5.06 -3.79 0.34
C ARG A 129 5.83 -4.86 1.11
N SER A 130 5.28 -5.20 2.28
CA SER A 130 5.65 -6.43 2.99
C SER A 130 5.29 -7.69 2.18
N PRO A 131 5.86 -8.86 2.51
CA PRO A 131 5.60 -10.09 1.78
C PRO A 131 4.15 -10.52 1.91
N PHE A 132 3.68 -11.22 0.89
CA PHE A 132 2.35 -11.81 0.88
C PHE A 132 2.43 -13.23 1.46
N PRO A 133 1.76 -13.51 2.60
CA PRO A 133 1.82 -14.84 3.19
C PRO A 133 1.10 -15.88 2.32
N ARG A 134 0.17 -15.46 1.44
CA ARG A 134 -0.66 -16.36 0.63
C ARG A 134 -1.13 -15.70 -0.67
N SER A 135 -1.68 -16.51 -1.57
CA SER A 135 -2.25 -16.05 -2.83
C SER A 135 -3.40 -15.06 -2.63
N SER A 136 -3.52 -14.09 -3.52
CA SER A 136 -4.61 -13.11 -3.52
C SER A 136 -4.79 -12.50 -4.90
N ASN A 137 -6.03 -12.51 -5.40
CA ASN A 137 -6.43 -11.88 -6.65
C ASN A 137 -7.07 -10.48 -6.45
N ILE A 138 -6.98 -9.93 -5.24
CA ILE A 138 -7.49 -8.60 -4.86
C ILE A 138 -6.40 -7.67 -4.37
N VAL A 139 -5.16 -7.89 -4.83
CA VAL A 139 -4.03 -6.99 -4.61
C VAL A 139 -4.17 -5.83 -5.60
N ASN A 140 -5.14 -4.97 -5.35
CA ASN A 140 -5.42 -3.83 -6.23
C ASN A 140 -4.30 -2.79 -6.14
N LEU A 141 -4.03 -2.18 -7.28
CA LEU A 141 -3.02 -1.13 -7.43
C LEU A 141 -3.71 0.16 -7.87
N ARG A 142 -3.11 1.29 -7.51
CA ARG A 142 -3.55 2.60 -8.00
C ARG A 142 -2.35 3.36 -8.54
N ALA A 143 -2.49 3.84 -9.78
CA ALA A 143 -1.53 4.78 -10.33
C ALA A 143 -1.73 6.14 -9.65
N GLU A 144 -0.64 6.75 -9.20
CA GLU A 144 -0.66 8.02 -8.49
C GLU A 144 -0.29 9.20 -9.38
N ARG A 145 -0.72 10.39 -8.98
CA ARG A 145 -0.29 11.65 -9.59
C ARG A 145 0.55 12.43 -8.61
N MET A 146 1.59 13.09 -9.11
CA MET A 146 2.33 14.06 -8.32
C MET A 146 1.46 15.30 -8.07
N ALA A 147 1.28 15.68 -6.81
CA ALA A 147 0.62 16.92 -6.48
C ALA A 147 1.51 18.11 -6.81
N ASP A 148 0.93 19.25 -7.23
CA ASP A 148 1.71 20.45 -7.55
C ASP A 148 2.56 20.93 -6.37
N ALA A 149 2.04 20.80 -5.15
CA ALA A 149 2.76 21.13 -3.93
C ALA A 149 4.02 20.29 -3.69
N ASP A 150 4.18 19.16 -4.40
CA ASP A 150 5.27 18.21 -4.21
C ASP A 150 6.38 18.35 -5.27
N LYS A 151 6.13 19.10 -6.36
CA LYS A 151 7.07 19.25 -7.49
C LYS A 151 8.42 19.88 -7.14
N GLY A 152 8.50 20.60 -6.02
CA GLY A 152 9.74 21.21 -5.53
C GLY A 152 10.61 20.29 -4.67
N ALA A 153 10.15 19.08 -4.34
CA ALA A 153 10.93 18.13 -3.55
C ALA A 153 12.02 17.46 -4.40
N ALA A 154 13.09 16.98 -3.77
CA ALA A 154 14.04 16.06 -4.41
C ALA A 154 13.39 14.68 -4.64
N ALA A 155 12.60 14.21 -3.68
CA ALA A 155 11.82 12.99 -3.76
C ALA A 155 10.59 13.07 -2.84
N VAL A 156 9.55 12.30 -3.15
CA VAL A 156 8.30 12.24 -2.40
C VAL A 156 8.05 10.81 -1.96
N VAL A 157 8.00 10.58 -0.65
CA VAL A 157 7.73 9.27 -0.06
C VAL A 157 6.52 9.35 0.86
N THR A 158 5.56 8.47 0.66
CA THR A 158 4.34 8.40 1.47
C THR A 158 4.27 7.06 2.17
N LEU A 159 4.24 7.07 3.51
CA LEU A 159 3.82 5.90 4.28
C LEU A 159 2.30 5.85 4.26
N THR A 160 1.72 4.75 3.78
CA THR A 160 0.27 4.59 3.64
C THR A 160 -0.21 3.33 4.35
N ARG A 161 -1.37 3.44 4.99
CA ARG A 161 -2.06 2.42 5.78
C ARG A 161 -3.45 2.17 5.19
N PRO A 162 -3.59 1.35 4.15
CA PRO A 162 -4.88 1.16 3.46
C PRO A 162 -5.98 0.65 4.40
N ARG A 163 -5.62 -0.16 5.39
CA ARG A 163 -6.56 -0.90 6.26
C ARG A 163 -6.85 -0.23 7.60
N GLY A 164 -6.35 0.98 7.84
CA GLY A 164 -6.54 1.67 9.11
C GLY A 164 -6.14 3.14 9.07
N TYR A 165 -6.29 3.82 10.20
CA TYR A 165 -5.77 5.16 10.45
C TYR A 165 -4.62 5.10 11.46
N PHE A 166 -3.74 6.09 11.38
CA PHE A 166 -2.71 6.34 12.38
C PHE A 166 -3.34 7.02 13.60
N GLY A 167 -3.21 6.40 14.78
CA GLY A 167 -3.79 6.89 16.04
C GLY A 167 -2.75 7.04 17.13
N LEU A 168 -2.32 8.28 17.42
CA LEU A 168 -1.47 8.56 18.58
C LEU A 168 -2.30 8.77 19.85
N PRO A 169 -1.88 8.29 21.03
CA PRO A 169 -0.62 7.59 21.31
C PRO A 169 -0.72 6.05 21.22
N ARG A 170 -1.80 5.50 20.65
CA ARG A 170 -2.02 4.04 20.54
C ARG A 170 -0.91 3.37 19.71
N ASP A 171 -0.56 3.99 18.59
CA ASP A 171 0.34 3.42 17.59
C ASP A 171 1.76 3.97 17.72
N SER A 172 2.74 3.09 17.50
CA SER A 172 4.13 3.48 17.25
C SER A 172 4.34 3.63 15.75
N ILE A 173 4.72 4.82 15.29
CA ILE A 173 4.80 5.17 13.88
C ILE A 173 6.08 5.95 13.63
N SER A 174 6.82 5.58 12.59
CA SER A 174 7.94 6.39 12.11
C SER A 174 8.01 6.43 10.58
N LEU A 175 8.49 7.55 10.05
CA LEU A 175 8.83 7.69 8.63
C LEU A 175 10.18 8.38 8.53
N ASP A 176 11.16 7.68 7.98
CA ASP A 176 12.54 8.14 7.85
C ASP A 176 13.18 8.53 9.20
N GLY A 177 12.85 7.77 10.25
CA GLY A 177 13.29 8.02 11.62
C GLY A 177 12.52 9.14 12.35
N GLN A 178 11.60 9.85 11.68
CA GLN A 178 10.76 10.86 12.33
C GLN A 178 9.58 10.20 13.03
N SER A 179 9.42 10.45 14.32
CA SER A 179 8.31 9.95 15.14
C SER A 179 7.82 11.04 16.12
N PRO A 180 6.54 11.45 16.08
CA PRO A 180 5.54 11.05 15.09
C PRO A 180 5.88 11.56 13.69
N PRO A 181 5.49 10.85 12.62
CA PRO A 181 5.80 11.28 11.27
C PRO A 181 4.88 12.45 10.84
N PRO A 182 5.24 13.20 9.78
CA PRO A 182 4.52 14.39 9.36
C PRO A 182 3.03 14.15 9.10
N GLY A 183 2.18 15.06 9.58
CA GLY A 183 0.73 15.05 9.29
C GLY A 183 -0.10 14.03 10.09
N VAL A 184 0.49 13.32 11.05
CA VAL A 184 -0.27 12.44 11.97
C VAL A 184 -0.69 13.23 13.22
N PRO A 185 -1.99 13.45 13.45
CA PRO A 185 -2.48 14.21 14.59
C PRO A 185 -2.49 13.38 15.89
N GLN A 186 -2.47 14.08 17.03
CA GLN A 186 -2.76 13.49 18.35
C GLN A 186 -4.26 13.27 18.52
N GLY A 187 -4.65 12.21 19.25
CA GLY A 187 -6.03 11.93 19.60
C GLY A 187 -6.75 11.05 18.59
N THR A 188 -7.88 11.52 18.06
CA THR A 188 -8.75 10.70 17.19
C THR A 188 -8.05 10.37 15.88
N ALA A 189 -7.87 9.08 15.60
CA ALA A 189 -7.28 8.59 14.36
C ALA A 189 -8.15 8.98 13.15
N GLY A 190 -7.58 9.73 12.21
CA GLY A 190 -8.31 10.26 11.05
C GLY A 190 -7.53 10.29 9.74
N VAL A 191 -6.26 9.90 9.75
CA VAL A 191 -5.39 9.91 8.57
C VAL A 191 -4.81 8.52 8.33
N SER A 192 -4.75 8.11 7.06
CA SER A 192 -4.17 6.81 6.64
C SER A 192 -2.85 6.97 5.90
N ALA A 193 -2.31 8.19 5.84
CA ALA A 193 -1.09 8.46 5.12
C ALA A 193 -0.27 9.55 5.83
N SER A 194 1.04 9.39 5.80
CA SER A 194 2.02 10.39 6.20
C SER A 194 2.99 10.59 5.03
N LYS A 195 3.20 11.85 4.62
CA LYS A 195 3.99 12.19 3.44
C LYS A 195 5.25 12.96 3.86
N LEU A 196 6.38 12.49 3.36
CA LEU A 196 7.67 13.11 3.51
C LEU A 196 8.15 13.67 2.17
N LYS A 197 8.54 14.94 2.17
CA LYS A 197 9.21 15.62 1.06
C LYS A 197 10.69 15.69 1.40
N LEU A 198 11.52 15.02 0.62
CA LEU A 198 12.96 15.06 0.82
C LEU A 198 13.55 16.28 0.12
N THR A 199 14.50 16.94 0.77
CA THR A 199 15.28 18.04 0.19
C THR A 199 16.59 17.56 -0.43
N ASP A 200 16.97 16.31 -0.17
CA ASP A 200 18.19 15.67 -0.64
C ASP A 200 17.96 14.19 -1.02
N GLY A 201 18.96 13.57 -1.64
CA GLY A 201 19.10 12.11 -1.62
C GLY A 201 18.09 11.29 -2.45
N ALA A 202 17.79 11.67 -3.69
CA ALA A 202 17.16 10.72 -4.61
C ALA A 202 18.05 9.47 -4.76
N GLY A 203 17.46 8.29 -4.65
CA GLY A 203 18.15 7.01 -4.67
C GLY A 203 18.58 6.45 -3.31
N ARG A 204 18.34 7.15 -2.18
CA ARG A 204 18.60 6.61 -0.84
C ARG A 204 17.45 5.76 -0.30
N ALA A 205 17.73 4.95 0.70
CA ALA A 205 16.72 4.18 1.43
C ALA A 205 15.88 5.09 2.34
N VAL A 206 14.58 4.81 2.42
CA VAL A 206 13.63 5.43 3.35
C VAL A 206 12.83 4.32 4.02
N ALA A 207 12.80 4.31 5.35
CA ALA A 207 12.08 3.33 6.14
C ALA A 207 10.78 3.91 6.69
N GLY A 208 9.69 3.17 6.57
CA GLY A 208 8.42 3.43 7.25
C GLY A 208 8.13 2.30 8.23
N GLU A 209 7.70 2.65 9.44
CA GLU A 209 7.40 1.69 10.49
C GLU A 209 6.03 1.97 11.12
N PHE A 210 5.30 0.90 11.40
CA PHE A 210 4.02 0.94 12.09
C PHE A 210 3.87 -0.32 12.95
N ASN A 211 3.77 -0.16 14.28
CA ASN A 211 3.49 -1.26 15.22
C ASN A 211 4.31 -2.55 14.98
N GLY A 212 5.58 -2.42 14.60
CA GLY A 212 6.50 -3.53 14.33
C GLY A 212 6.58 -4.00 12.88
N GLU A 213 5.64 -3.59 12.01
CA GLU A 213 5.81 -3.70 10.56
C GLU A 213 6.82 -2.66 10.09
N ARG A 214 7.77 -3.07 9.24
CA ARG A 214 8.81 -2.21 8.67
C ARG A 214 8.94 -2.44 7.18
N ILE A 215 8.83 -1.36 6.40
CA ILE A 215 9.01 -1.36 4.96
C ILE A 215 10.13 -0.38 4.61
N VAL A 216 11.09 -0.83 3.79
CA VAL A 216 12.12 0.03 3.23
C VAL A 216 11.92 0.14 1.74
N GLY A 217 11.75 1.37 1.27
CA GLY A 217 11.74 1.70 -0.15
C GLY A 217 12.92 2.58 -0.52
N ARG A 218 13.09 2.78 -1.82
CA ARG A 218 14.06 3.73 -2.36
C ARG A 218 13.35 5.03 -2.70
N ALA A 219 13.94 6.16 -2.32
CA ALA A 219 13.48 7.46 -2.77
C ALA A 219 13.77 7.60 -4.28
N TRP A 220 12.79 8.04 -5.05
CA TRP A 220 12.92 8.25 -6.49
C TRP A 220 12.79 9.74 -6.86
N PRO A 221 13.47 10.22 -7.91
CA PRO A 221 13.54 11.65 -8.19
C PRO A 221 12.17 12.25 -8.55
N ALA A 222 11.70 13.23 -7.79
CA ALA A 222 10.44 13.89 -8.11
C ALA A 222 10.51 14.69 -9.44
N ALA A 223 11.71 15.15 -9.81
CA ALA A 223 11.96 15.80 -11.10
C ALA A 223 11.62 14.92 -12.32
N ASN A 224 11.63 13.59 -12.15
CA ASN A 224 11.23 12.62 -13.18
C ASN A 224 9.72 12.29 -13.13
N ASN A 225 8.94 13.01 -12.31
CA ASN A 225 7.54 12.70 -12.02
C ASN A 225 7.37 11.30 -11.41
N GLU A 226 8.23 10.95 -10.44
CA GLU A 226 8.20 9.68 -9.71
C GLU A 226 7.69 9.90 -8.28
N VAL A 227 6.83 8.98 -7.80
CA VAL A 227 6.26 9.01 -6.43
C VAL A 227 6.39 7.65 -5.77
N VAL A 228 6.67 7.66 -4.46
CA VAL A 228 6.96 6.43 -3.71
C VAL A 228 5.95 6.23 -2.59
N LEU A 229 5.44 5.00 -2.48
CA LEU A 229 4.53 4.55 -1.45
C LEU A 229 5.19 3.41 -0.69
N LEU A 230 5.29 3.55 0.63
CA LEU A 230 5.56 2.45 1.55
C LEU A 230 4.19 2.01 2.07
N GLU A 231 3.66 0.93 1.52
CA GLU A 231 2.28 0.52 1.79
C GLU A 231 2.22 -0.63 2.81
N LEU A 232 1.73 -0.30 3.99
CA LEU A 232 1.59 -1.18 5.14
C LEU A 232 0.51 -2.25 4.90
N THR A 233 0.72 -3.41 5.50
CA THR A 233 -0.25 -4.51 5.52
C THR A 233 -1.24 -4.36 6.67
N GLU A 234 -0.77 -3.84 7.81
CA GLU A 234 -1.54 -3.62 9.04
C GLU A 234 -2.30 -2.29 9.03
#